data_AF-A0A238W0H6-F1
#
_entry.id   AF-A0A238W0H6-F1
#
_cell.length_a   1.000
_cell.length_b   1.000
_cell.length_c   1.000
_cell.angle_alpha   90.00
_cell.angle_beta   90.00
_cell.angle_gamma   90.00
#
_symmetry.space_group_name_H-M   'P 1'
#
loop_
_entity.id
_entity.type
_entity.pdbx_description
1 polymer ?
#
loop_
_entity_poly.entity_id
_entity_poly.type
_entity_poly.pdbx_seq_one_letter_code
_entity_poly.pdbx_strand_id
1 'polypeptide(L)'
;MYLRFTLILLFIANLSFSQTKFVERKYNVYGTEKGYLDADGLQTGLWQRFYSSGNISEEQNYIKGKYNGVGKEFYNKGQVKVIKNYKDGKLDGDLLEYYESGIKRSEGTYKNGNKSGTYTDFFENGKISQVEKFDKKGRSVFIRGYSTNGRLAVVKDIDKKGNGIYEVTNEDETVRIREIYKDHNQILQSDFYDSGIIKKENLYGYEKGKDTRWMEREYDRTGKLRSERLLYPQNESYKKVYGDSITELYHYDNTYYSGYFESHYFDGKIAEQGYYKKNFKDGIWKSFYKDGKIKFIGKFVSKNPQLKDSIHTYYYPNGQIEKTEIYKMVESKNVREVFQNYNTGSWITYYQNGKIKEQTDYGEISNDRNDVTAKHLVYYENGKLKVEEQLRNRSLNGLCKSYYEDGVLASEINYKGGRRNGKMTGYFENGNIKFSGENKRDNNKFGEWQYYYKSSPNKAAQKVTYTDKGKIVELFYPNGNKMAEMTQEDENAKYRNIKVFNTSGKKISINEFASVNKDFEVNDCVMLYSETEFVIDVEIEFEDANKTFVFNKTFK
;
A
#
# COMPACT_ATOMS: atom_id res chain seq x y z
N MET A 1 27.29 -92.68 84.14
CA MET A 1 28.17 -93.66 83.48
C MET A 1 28.66 -93.05 82.17
N TYR A 2 29.84 -93.45 81.68
CA TYR A 2 30.53 -92.96 80.48
C TYR A 2 29.63 -92.87 79.21
N LEU A 3 29.93 -92.09 78.16
CA LEU A 3 31.25 -91.86 77.54
C LEU A 3 31.35 -90.51 76.80
N ARG A 4 32.57 -89.96 76.69
CA ARG A 4 32.90 -88.76 75.89
C ARG A 4 33.09 -89.12 74.41
N PHE A 5 32.77 -88.18 73.52
CA PHE A 5 33.57 -87.97 72.31
C PHE A 5 33.79 -86.47 72.07
N THR A 6 35.07 -86.08 72.01
CA THR A 6 35.50 -84.71 71.72
C THR A 6 35.75 -84.60 70.22
N LEU A 7 35.13 -83.64 69.53
CA LEU A 7 35.49 -83.28 68.16
C LEU A 7 36.32 -82.00 68.19
N ILE A 8 37.56 -82.06 67.71
CA ILE A 8 38.52 -80.96 67.75
C ILE A 8 38.34 -80.06 66.52
N LEU A 9 38.31 -78.74 66.75
CA LEU A 9 38.33 -77.73 65.69
C LEU A 9 39.64 -77.79 64.90
N LEU A 10 39.54 -77.80 63.57
CA LEU A 10 40.67 -77.48 62.69
C LEU A 10 40.17 -76.87 61.37
N PHE A 11 39.56 -75.68 61.47
CA PHE A 11 39.22 -74.87 60.31
C PHE A 11 40.40 -73.96 59.96
N ILE A 12 41.26 -74.42 59.05
CA ILE A 12 42.37 -73.61 58.52
C ILE A 12 41.76 -72.49 57.67
N ALA A 13 41.73 -71.28 58.22
CA ALA A 13 41.37 -70.08 57.48
C ALA A 13 42.48 -69.75 56.48
N ASN A 14 42.35 -70.26 55.25
CA ASN A 14 43.14 -69.80 54.10
C ASN A 14 42.75 -68.35 53.74
N LEU A 15 43.28 -67.40 54.52
CA LEU A 15 43.34 -66.00 54.15
C LEU A 15 44.42 -65.84 53.08
N SER A 16 44.04 -66.12 51.82
CA SER A 16 44.86 -65.84 50.65
C SER A 16 45.05 -64.33 50.49
N PHE A 17 46.04 -63.77 51.18
CA PHE A 17 46.54 -62.43 50.90
C PHE A 17 47.05 -62.38 49.46
N SER A 18 46.34 -61.64 48.60
CA SER A 18 46.83 -61.33 47.26
C SER A 18 48.08 -60.45 47.39
N GLN A 19 49.25 -61.02 47.08
CA GLN A 19 50.49 -60.27 47.01
C GLN A 19 50.41 -59.28 45.84
N THR A 20 50.53 -57.99 46.14
CA THR A 20 50.61 -56.95 45.12
C THR A 20 52.06 -56.56 44.88
N LYS A 21 52.41 -56.30 43.61
CA LYS A 21 53.78 -55.96 43.20
C LYS A 21 53.86 -54.48 42.81
N PHE A 22 54.66 -53.69 43.52
CA PHE A 22 54.95 -52.32 43.11
C PHE A 22 55.75 -52.28 41.80
N VAL A 23 55.41 -51.34 40.92
CA VAL A 23 56.04 -51.12 39.61
C VAL A 23 56.20 -49.63 39.36
N GLU A 24 57.39 -49.23 38.92
CA GLU A 24 57.70 -47.93 38.35
C GLU A 24 58.16 -48.12 36.89
N ARG A 25 57.59 -47.35 35.96
CA ARG A 25 57.96 -47.34 34.54
C ARG A 25 58.30 -45.92 34.11
N LYS A 26 59.39 -45.77 33.35
CA LYS A 26 59.84 -44.47 32.82
C LYS A 26 59.69 -44.47 31.31
N TYR A 27 59.07 -43.42 30.77
CA TYR A 27 58.85 -43.21 29.34
C TYR A 27 59.58 -41.95 28.89
N ASN A 28 60.43 -42.09 27.86
CA ASN A 28 61.35 -41.04 27.40
C ASN A 28 60.68 -39.71 26.99
N VAL A 29 59.37 -39.72 26.68
CA VAL A 29 58.60 -38.55 26.24
C VAL A 29 57.41 -38.23 27.16
N TYR A 30 56.88 -39.22 27.87
CA TYR A 30 55.61 -39.12 28.60
C TYR A 30 55.74 -39.12 30.13
N GLY A 31 56.97 -39.09 30.65
CA GLY A 31 57.25 -39.02 32.08
C GLY A 31 57.30 -40.40 32.76
N THR A 32 56.89 -40.46 34.03
CA THR A 32 56.95 -41.68 34.85
C THR A 32 55.55 -42.13 35.22
N GLU A 33 55.28 -43.44 35.30
CA GLU A 33 54.10 -43.98 36.00
C GLU A 33 54.50 -44.94 37.12
N LYS A 34 53.74 -44.94 38.21
CA LYS A 34 53.97 -45.74 39.42
C LYS A 34 52.66 -46.34 39.91
N GLY A 35 52.68 -47.56 40.43
CA GLY A 35 51.51 -48.20 41.03
C GLY A 35 51.75 -49.67 41.35
N TYR A 36 50.66 -50.43 41.52
CA TYR A 36 50.71 -51.84 41.90
C TYR A 36 50.07 -52.76 40.85
N LEU A 37 50.65 -53.94 40.66
CA LEU A 37 50.07 -55.05 39.91
C LEU A 37 49.52 -56.13 40.87
N ASP A 38 48.44 -56.80 40.48
CA ASP A 38 47.96 -58.01 41.14
C ASP A 38 48.74 -59.26 40.69
N ALA A 39 48.35 -60.43 41.21
CA ALA A 39 49.01 -61.71 40.92
C ALA A 39 48.93 -62.13 39.43
N ASP A 40 47.93 -61.63 38.69
CA ASP A 40 47.75 -61.87 37.25
C ASP A 40 48.56 -60.85 36.39
N GLY A 41 49.29 -59.93 37.04
CA GLY A 41 50.05 -58.87 36.37
C GLY A 41 49.20 -57.69 35.90
N LEU A 42 47.94 -57.58 36.36
CA LEU A 42 47.02 -56.51 35.99
C LEU A 42 47.09 -55.35 37.00
N GLN A 43 46.81 -54.12 36.54
CA GLN A 43 46.85 -52.94 37.42
C GLN A 43 45.81 -53.02 38.55
N THR A 44 46.23 -52.73 39.78
CA THR A 44 45.39 -52.70 40.97
C THR A 44 45.78 -51.55 41.90
N GLY A 45 44.84 -51.05 42.69
CA GLY A 45 45.05 -49.92 43.60
C GLY A 45 45.30 -48.59 42.88
N LEU A 46 45.89 -47.64 43.59
CA LEU A 46 46.22 -46.31 43.05
C LEU A 46 47.44 -46.38 42.13
N TRP A 47 47.30 -45.79 40.95
CA TRP A 47 48.38 -45.51 40.00
C TRP A 47 48.52 -43.99 39.83
N GLN A 48 49.76 -43.53 39.71
CA GLN A 48 50.11 -42.12 39.53
C GLN A 48 50.98 -41.96 38.28
N ARG A 49 50.65 -40.99 37.43
CA ARG A 49 51.50 -40.53 36.32
C ARG A 49 52.05 -39.15 36.62
N PHE A 50 53.24 -38.88 36.10
CA PHE A 50 53.99 -37.65 36.33
C PHE A 50 54.35 -37.00 34.99
N TYR A 51 54.22 -35.68 34.91
CA TYR A 51 54.79 -34.87 33.84
C TYR A 51 56.32 -35.00 33.79
N SER A 52 56.93 -34.59 32.67
CA SER A 52 58.40 -34.48 32.55
C SER A 52 59.02 -33.50 33.56
N SER A 53 58.24 -32.58 34.10
CA SER A 53 58.60 -31.67 35.21
C SER A 53 58.71 -32.36 36.57
N GLY A 54 58.25 -33.60 36.71
CA GLY A 54 58.17 -34.34 37.97
C GLY A 54 56.87 -34.10 38.77
N ASN A 55 56.02 -33.16 38.37
CA ASN A 55 54.69 -32.97 38.99
C ASN A 55 53.71 -34.06 38.55
N ILE A 56 52.78 -34.45 39.43
CA ILE A 56 51.71 -35.41 39.08
C ILE A 56 50.86 -34.84 37.93
N SER A 57 50.56 -35.68 36.94
CA SER A 57 49.65 -35.38 35.83
C SER A 57 48.32 -36.12 35.96
N GLU A 58 48.32 -37.33 36.51
CA GLU A 58 47.14 -38.19 36.66
C GLU A 58 47.25 -39.06 37.92
N GLU A 59 46.14 -39.22 38.63
CA GLU A 59 45.93 -40.25 39.65
C GLU A 59 44.75 -41.11 39.22
N GLN A 60 44.87 -42.43 39.18
CA GLN A 60 43.77 -43.31 38.79
C GLN A 60 43.77 -44.59 39.62
N ASN A 61 42.61 -44.95 40.17
CA ASN A 61 42.42 -46.22 40.87
C ASN A 61 42.03 -47.34 39.90
N TYR A 62 42.58 -48.54 40.12
CA TYR A 62 42.37 -49.73 39.29
C TYR A 62 41.93 -50.94 40.11
N ILE A 63 41.11 -51.80 39.50
CA ILE A 63 40.84 -53.16 39.96
C ILE A 63 40.94 -54.09 38.74
N LYS A 64 41.82 -55.11 38.80
CA LYS A 64 42.06 -56.09 37.73
C LYS A 64 42.22 -55.46 36.33
N GLY A 65 43.08 -54.45 36.24
CA GLY A 65 43.40 -53.74 35.01
C GLY A 65 42.35 -52.74 34.51
N LYS A 66 41.21 -52.58 35.21
CA LYS A 66 40.15 -51.65 34.84
C LYS A 66 40.07 -50.46 35.80
N TYR A 67 39.77 -49.28 35.28
CA TYR A 67 39.59 -48.07 36.07
C TYR A 67 38.39 -48.27 37.00
N ASN A 68 38.58 -48.07 38.32
CA ASN A 68 37.54 -48.31 39.32
C ASN A 68 37.80 -47.44 40.55
N GLY A 69 36.82 -46.63 40.97
CA GLY A 69 36.98 -45.54 41.92
C GLY A 69 37.37 -44.21 41.28
N VAL A 70 37.72 -43.24 42.13
CA VAL A 70 38.05 -41.87 41.73
C VAL A 70 39.37 -41.82 40.95
N GLY A 71 39.38 -41.10 39.84
CA GLY A 71 40.57 -40.61 39.15
C GLY A 71 40.63 -39.10 39.15
N LYS A 72 41.83 -38.53 39.04
CA LYS A 72 42.09 -37.09 38.95
C LYS A 72 43.10 -36.80 37.85
N GLU A 73 42.89 -35.72 37.12
CA GLU A 73 43.90 -35.10 36.25
C GLU A 73 44.34 -33.78 36.88
N PHE A 74 45.59 -33.39 36.64
CA PHE A 74 46.18 -32.17 37.19
C PHE A 74 46.70 -31.26 36.08
N TYR A 75 46.83 -29.97 36.37
CA TYR A 75 47.64 -29.05 35.59
C TYR A 75 49.13 -29.23 35.93
N ASN A 76 50.05 -28.82 35.05
CA ASN A 76 51.50 -28.96 35.27
C ASN A 76 52.02 -28.20 36.52
N LYS A 77 51.26 -27.23 37.03
CA LYS A 77 51.53 -26.50 38.29
C LYS A 77 50.94 -27.18 39.55
N GLY A 78 50.30 -28.35 39.42
CA GLY A 78 49.78 -29.17 40.52
C GLY A 78 48.33 -28.92 40.94
N GLN A 79 47.63 -27.95 40.36
CA GLN A 79 46.19 -27.76 40.58
C GLN A 79 45.41 -28.94 39.98
N VAL A 80 44.33 -29.36 40.65
CA VAL A 80 43.39 -30.33 40.07
C VAL A 80 42.74 -29.71 38.84
N LYS A 81 42.79 -30.42 37.72
CA LYS A 81 42.17 -30.06 36.44
C LYS A 81 40.82 -30.76 36.27
N VAL A 82 40.77 -32.06 36.60
CA VAL A 82 39.55 -32.88 36.52
C VAL A 82 39.52 -33.89 37.67
N ILE A 83 38.33 -34.21 38.16
CA ILE A 83 38.02 -35.36 39.02
C ILE A 83 36.92 -36.17 38.31
N LYS A 84 37.11 -37.48 38.15
CA LYS A 84 36.20 -38.43 37.51
C LYS A 84 35.98 -39.61 38.43
N ASN A 85 34.80 -40.23 38.40
CA ASN A 85 34.58 -41.52 39.06
C ASN A 85 34.33 -42.63 38.03
N TYR A 86 34.93 -43.79 38.28
CA TYR A 86 34.88 -44.95 37.38
C TYR A 86 34.34 -46.19 38.09
N LYS A 87 33.62 -47.02 37.34
CA LYS A 87 33.25 -48.37 37.75
C LYS A 87 33.46 -49.33 36.58
N ASP A 88 34.23 -50.40 36.83
CA ASP A 88 34.51 -51.47 35.86
C ASP A 88 35.00 -50.97 34.48
N GLY A 89 35.79 -49.88 34.48
CA GLY A 89 36.35 -49.24 33.29
C GLY A 89 35.46 -48.18 32.62
N LYS A 90 34.27 -47.89 33.14
CA LYS A 90 33.34 -46.88 32.60
C LYS A 90 33.15 -45.74 33.60
N LEU A 91 32.89 -44.52 33.13
CA LEU A 91 32.52 -43.41 33.99
C LEU A 91 31.18 -43.70 34.69
N ASP A 92 31.16 -43.64 36.03
CA ASP A 92 29.98 -43.87 36.86
C ASP A 92 30.15 -43.12 38.19
N GLY A 93 29.30 -42.13 38.44
CA GLY A 93 29.47 -41.15 39.52
C GLY A 93 29.86 -39.76 39.00
N ASP A 94 30.42 -38.93 39.88
CA ASP A 94 30.56 -37.49 39.63
C ASP A 94 31.73 -37.14 38.69
N LEU A 95 31.57 -36.03 37.97
CA LEU A 95 32.60 -35.28 37.27
C LEU A 95 32.71 -33.88 37.88
N LEU A 96 33.94 -33.44 38.15
CA LEU A 96 34.27 -32.03 38.44
C LEU A 96 35.44 -31.61 37.57
N GLU A 97 35.30 -30.52 36.81
CA GLU A 97 36.39 -29.89 36.05
C GLU A 97 36.66 -28.49 36.59
N TYR A 98 37.91 -28.05 36.50
CA TYR A 98 38.38 -26.75 36.97
C TYR A 98 39.18 -26.04 35.88
N TYR A 99 39.19 -24.71 35.91
CA TYR A 99 40.15 -23.87 35.19
C TYR A 99 41.52 -23.90 35.89
N GLU A 100 42.60 -23.45 35.21
CA GLU A 100 43.93 -23.37 35.83
C GLU A 100 43.99 -22.37 37.00
N SER A 101 43.07 -21.40 36.99
CA SER A 101 42.78 -20.47 38.11
C SER A 101 42.18 -21.15 39.36
N GLY A 102 41.82 -22.45 39.28
CA GLY A 102 41.17 -23.20 40.37
C GLY A 102 39.67 -22.97 40.49
N ILE A 103 39.09 -22.10 39.67
CA ILE A 103 37.65 -21.88 39.59
C ILE A 103 36.99 -23.09 38.90
N LYS A 104 35.86 -23.57 39.44
CA LYS A 104 35.10 -24.67 38.85
C LYS A 104 34.70 -24.29 37.41
N ARG A 105 34.92 -25.21 36.47
CA ARG A 105 34.61 -25.07 35.04
C ARG A 105 33.36 -25.85 34.64
N SER A 106 33.22 -27.07 35.14
CA SER A 106 32.09 -27.96 34.86
C SER A 106 31.83 -28.88 36.04
N GLU A 107 30.57 -29.25 36.28
CA GLU A 107 30.21 -30.36 37.16
C GLU A 107 29.04 -31.15 36.59
N GLY A 108 28.95 -32.44 36.93
CA GLY A 108 27.81 -33.28 36.57
C GLY A 108 28.02 -34.73 36.97
N THR A 109 27.20 -35.65 36.44
CA THR A 109 27.34 -37.09 36.75
C THR A 109 27.32 -37.96 35.50
N TYR A 110 27.97 -39.11 35.60
CA TYR A 110 27.92 -40.19 34.62
C TYR A 110 27.22 -41.43 35.19
N LYS A 111 26.56 -42.19 34.31
CA LYS A 111 26.04 -43.52 34.60
C LYS A 111 26.39 -44.47 33.46
N ASN A 112 27.11 -45.56 33.78
CA ASN A 112 27.56 -46.58 32.82
C ASN A 112 28.26 -46.01 31.55
N GLY A 113 28.97 -44.88 31.67
CA GLY A 113 29.66 -44.19 30.58
C GLY A 113 28.88 -43.05 29.90
N ASN A 114 27.59 -42.87 30.18
CA ASN A 114 26.77 -41.79 29.61
C ASN A 114 26.58 -40.66 30.62
N LYS A 115 26.50 -39.39 30.18
CA LYS A 115 26.09 -38.27 31.05
C LYS A 115 24.69 -38.53 31.62
N SER A 116 24.44 -38.10 32.85
CA SER A 116 23.19 -38.32 33.59
C SER A 116 22.93 -37.16 34.55
N GLY A 117 21.66 -36.86 34.83
CA GLY A 117 21.30 -35.82 35.80
C GLY A 117 21.55 -34.41 35.25
N THR A 118 22.01 -33.50 36.11
CA THR A 118 22.29 -32.10 35.72
C THR A 118 23.78 -31.90 35.54
N TYR A 119 24.16 -31.25 34.45
CA TYR A 119 25.46 -30.65 34.18
C TYR A 119 25.36 -29.14 34.39
N THR A 120 26.37 -28.55 35.02
CA THR A 120 26.51 -27.11 35.17
C THR A 120 27.90 -26.71 34.70
N ASP A 121 27.98 -25.88 33.67
CA ASP A 121 29.20 -25.23 33.22
C ASP A 121 29.25 -23.79 33.74
N PHE A 122 30.46 -23.30 33.96
CA PHE A 122 30.74 -21.99 34.55
C PHE A 122 31.67 -21.19 33.65
N PHE A 123 31.57 -19.88 33.69
CA PHE A 123 32.60 -18.97 33.19
C PHE A 123 33.77 -18.93 34.17
N GLU A 124 34.94 -18.48 33.69
CA GLU A 124 36.11 -18.28 34.54
C GLU A 124 35.93 -17.16 35.58
N ASN A 125 34.85 -16.35 35.50
CA ASN A 125 34.45 -15.43 36.58
C ASN A 125 33.60 -16.10 37.69
N GLY A 126 33.41 -17.42 37.64
CA GLY A 126 32.64 -18.21 38.61
C GLY A 126 31.12 -18.18 38.44
N LYS A 127 30.56 -17.38 37.53
CA LYS A 127 29.12 -17.41 37.21
C LYS A 127 28.79 -18.61 36.32
N ILE A 128 27.59 -19.14 36.46
CA ILE A 128 27.08 -20.21 35.59
C ILE A 128 27.04 -19.70 34.14
N SER A 129 27.55 -20.49 33.19
CA SER A 129 27.45 -20.25 31.75
C SER A 129 26.38 -21.12 31.11
N GLN A 130 26.22 -22.36 31.58
CA GLN A 130 25.23 -23.30 31.05
C GLN A 130 24.73 -24.25 32.14
N VAL A 131 23.45 -24.62 32.09
CA VAL A 131 22.87 -25.76 32.82
C VAL A 131 22.23 -26.69 31.80
N GLU A 132 22.65 -27.94 31.75
CA GLU A 132 22.11 -28.96 30.85
C GLU A 132 21.61 -30.18 31.65
N LYS A 133 20.46 -30.76 31.28
CA LYS A 133 19.94 -31.96 31.93
C LYS A 133 19.87 -33.12 30.95
N PHE A 134 20.36 -34.27 31.41
CA PHE A 134 20.42 -35.52 30.66
C PHE A 134 19.48 -36.57 31.25
N ASP A 135 18.76 -37.28 30.38
CA ASP A 135 17.99 -38.46 30.76
C ASP A 135 18.89 -39.67 31.07
N LYS A 136 18.30 -40.76 31.58
CA LYS A 136 19.03 -42.01 31.92
C LYS A 136 19.71 -42.70 30.73
N LYS A 137 19.53 -42.21 29.50
CA LYS A 137 20.17 -42.69 28.27
C LYS A 137 21.23 -41.72 27.74
N GLY A 138 21.53 -40.64 28.45
CA GLY A 138 22.50 -39.63 28.02
C GLY A 138 21.97 -38.65 26.98
N ARG A 139 20.65 -38.53 26.81
CA ARG A 139 20.04 -37.55 25.89
C ARG A 139 19.77 -36.25 26.61
N SER A 140 20.22 -35.13 26.05
CA SER A 140 19.88 -33.78 26.52
C SER A 140 18.38 -33.53 26.37
N VAL A 141 17.73 -33.07 27.44
CA VAL A 141 16.29 -32.75 27.49
C VAL A 141 16.01 -31.31 27.90
N PHE A 142 16.99 -30.62 28.49
CA PHE A 142 16.88 -29.23 28.91
C PHE A 142 18.26 -28.59 28.85
N ILE A 143 18.38 -27.40 28.24
CA ILE A 143 19.56 -26.54 28.28
C ILE A 143 19.10 -25.13 28.65
N ARG A 144 19.84 -24.48 29.53
CA ARG A 144 19.74 -23.04 29.79
C ARG A 144 21.13 -22.42 29.73
N GLY A 145 21.34 -21.49 28.80
CA GLY A 145 22.57 -20.72 28.65
C GLY A 145 22.44 -19.31 29.23
N TYR A 146 23.50 -18.81 29.84
CA TYR A 146 23.58 -17.48 30.44
C TYR A 146 24.75 -16.70 29.84
N SER A 147 24.66 -15.36 29.86
CA SER A 147 25.76 -14.48 29.46
C SER A 147 26.75 -14.26 30.61
N THR A 148 27.94 -13.72 30.33
CA THR A 148 29.01 -13.50 31.33
C THR A 148 28.61 -12.57 32.48
N ASN A 149 27.59 -11.74 32.31
CA ASN A 149 27.02 -10.91 33.37
C ASN A 149 26.05 -11.67 34.30
N GLY A 150 25.58 -12.87 33.90
CA GLY A 150 24.66 -13.74 34.65
C GLY A 150 23.22 -13.75 34.15
N ARG A 151 22.86 -12.90 33.18
CA ARG A 151 21.52 -12.85 32.58
C ARG A 151 21.24 -14.04 31.68
N LEU A 152 19.97 -14.42 31.60
CA LEU A 152 19.52 -15.48 30.70
C LEU A 152 19.82 -15.10 29.24
N ALA A 153 20.30 -16.05 28.44
CA ALA A 153 20.62 -15.85 27.02
C ALA A 153 19.90 -16.87 26.11
N VAL A 154 19.81 -18.13 26.55
CA VAL A 154 19.20 -19.22 25.76
C VAL A 154 18.41 -20.16 26.68
N VAL A 155 17.24 -20.61 26.22
CA VAL A 155 16.49 -21.75 26.79
C VAL A 155 16.23 -22.76 25.69
N LYS A 156 16.42 -24.05 25.98
CA LYS A 156 15.97 -25.16 25.15
C LYS A 156 15.37 -26.23 26.06
N ASP A 157 14.05 -26.34 26.08
CA ASP A 157 13.34 -27.33 26.89
C ASP A 157 12.54 -28.21 25.93
N ILE A 158 13.04 -29.42 25.64
CA ILE A 158 12.46 -30.32 24.64
C ILE A 158 12.36 -31.73 25.23
N ASP A 159 11.14 -32.22 25.32
CA ASP A 159 10.83 -33.52 25.91
C ASP A 159 11.35 -34.70 25.08
N LYS A 160 11.30 -35.90 25.68
CA LYS A 160 11.73 -37.15 25.05
C LYS A 160 10.94 -37.56 23.79
N LYS A 161 9.86 -36.86 23.45
CA LYS A 161 9.03 -37.05 22.25
C LYS A 161 9.30 -35.95 21.21
N GLY A 162 10.19 -35.00 21.49
CA GLY A 162 10.48 -33.86 20.61
C GLY A 162 9.43 -32.75 20.66
N ASN A 163 8.70 -32.61 21.77
CA ASN A 163 7.81 -31.48 22.05
C ASN A 163 8.50 -30.49 22.97
N GLY A 164 8.41 -29.18 22.69
CA GLY A 164 9.04 -28.20 23.57
C GLY A 164 9.26 -26.84 22.94
N ILE A 165 10.14 -26.05 23.57
CA ILE A 165 10.48 -24.69 23.15
C ILE A 165 12.00 -24.49 23.07
N TYR A 166 12.40 -23.58 22.17
CA TYR A 166 13.72 -22.98 22.14
C TYR A 166 13.55 -21.46 22.11
N GLU A 167 14.25 -20.74 22.97
CA GLU A 167 14.19 -19.28 23.07
C GLU A 167 15.60 -18.69 23.13
N VAL A 168 15.78 -17.57 22.44
CA VAL A 168 16.99 -16.74 22.50
C VAL A 168 16.57 -15.35 22.96
N THR A 169 17.29 -14.82 23.94
CA THR A 169 17.03 -13.51 24.56
C THR A 169 18.15 -12.52 24.22
N ASN A 170 17.81 -11.23 24.24
CA ASN A 170 18.75 -10.12 24.18
C ASN A 170 19.44 -9.91 25.54
N GLU A 171 20.44 -9.02 25.61
CA GLU A 171 21.14 -8.73 26.87
C GLU A 171 20.25 -8.11 27.96
N ASP A 172 19.09 -7.55 27.61
CA ASP A 172 18.07 -7.02 28.52
C ASP A 172 16.99 -8.06 28.91
N GLU A 173 17.23 -9.33 28.57
CA GLU A 173 16.33 -10.48 28.77
C GLU A 173 15.02 -10.44 27.95
N THR A 174 14.84 -9.48 27.02
CA THR A 174 13.75 -9.53 26.04
C THR A 174 13.93 -10.72 25.08
N VAL A 175 12.85 -11.44 24.79
CA VAL A 175 12.89 -12.56 23.82
C VAL A 175 13.13 -11.98 22.43
N ARG A 176 14.14 -12.49 21.72
CA ARG A 176 14.48 -12.13 20.34
C ARG A 176 13.94 -13.14 19.33
N ILE A 177 14.02 -14.43 19.68
CA ILE A 177 13.57 -15.56 18.87
C ILE A 177 12.90 -16.58 19.80
N ARG A 178 11.76 -17.14 19.37
CA ARG A 178 11.11 -18.31 19.98
C ARG A 178 10.83 -19.34 18.90
N GLU A 179 11.05 -20.61 19.20
CA GLU A 179 10.69 -21.74 18.34
C GLU A 179 9.91 -22.75 19.17
N ILE A 180 8.85 -23.33 18.59
CA ILE A 180 8.04 -24.37 19.23
C ILE A 180 8.18 -25.66 18.41
N TYR A 181 8.48 -26.75 19.10
CA TYR A 181 8.65 -28.07 18.54
C TYR A 181 7.50 -28.98 18.96
N LYS A 182 7.08 -29.86 18.04
CA LYS A 182 6.13 -30.95 18.29
C LYS A 182 6.55 -32.19 17.51
N ASP A 183 6.57 -33.34 18.18
CA ASP A 183 6.92 -34.64 17.60
C ASP A 183 8.27 -34.63 16.83
N HIS A 184 9.26 -33.86 17.33
CA HIS A 184 10.59 -33.55 16.77
C HIS A 184 10.62 -32.55 15.60
N ASN A 185 9.47 -32.02 15.18
CA ASN A 185 9.34 -31.07 14.09
C ASN A 185 9.13 -29.64 14.62
N GLN A 186 9.74 -28.64 13.99
CA GLN A 186 9.54 -27.23 14.34
C GLN A 186 8.19 -26.75 13.80
N ILE A 187 7.20 -26.51 14.64
CA ILE A 187 5.85 -26.09 14.20
C ILE A 187 5.65 -24.58 14.15
N LEU A 188 6.44 -23.81 14.91
CA LEU A 188 6.43 -22.35 14.95
C LEU A 188 7.85 -21.81 15.09
N GLN A 189 8.12 -20.70 14.41
CA GLN A 189 9.21 -19.77 14.69
C GLN A 189 8.61 -18.37 14.83
N SER A 190 8.99 -17.61 15.86
CA SER A 190 8.57 -16.24 16.10
C SER A 190 9.81 -15.36 16.32
N ASP A 191 9.99 -14.34 15.48
CA ASP A 191 10.97 -13.27 15.68
C ASP A 191 10.31 -12.09 16.37
N PHE A 192 11.05 -11.37 17.20
CA PHE A 192 10.56 -10.23 17.98
C PHE A 192 11.33 -8.94 17.66
N TYR A 193 10.68 -7.80 17.92
CA TYR A 193 11.34 -6.51 18.08
C TYR A 193 11.94 -6.39 19.49
N ASP A 194 12.90 -5.48 19.66
CA ASP A 194 13.50 -5.15 20.97
C ASP A 194 12.48 -4.67 22.02
N SER A 195 11.27 -4.27 21.58
CA SER A 195 10.13 -3.95 22.45
C SER A 195 9.38 -5.18 23.00
N GLY A 196 9.82 -6.41 22.68
CA GLY A 196 9.12 -7.66 23.02
C GLY A 196 7.86 -7.93 22.19
N ILE A 197 7.55 -7.09 21.21
CA ILE A 197 6.42 -7.28 20.27
C ILE A 197 6.86 -8.23 19.16
N ILE A 198 6.01 -9.20 18.81
CA ILE A 198 6.26 -10.11 17.68
C ILE A 198 6.44 -9.28 16.40
N LYS A 199 7.50 -9.57 15.67
CA LYS A 199 7.85 -8.98 14.37
C LYS A 199 7.42 -9.89 13.22
N LYS A 200 7.62 -11.20 13.37
CA LYS A 200 7.38 -12.21 12.33
C LYS A 200 7.06 -13.57 12.93
N GLU A 201 6.22 -14.35 12.28
CA GLU A 201 5.96 -15.75 12.60
C GLU A 201 5.99 -16.63 11.35
N ASN A 202 6.60 -17.81 11.45
CA ASN A 202 6.56 -18.87 10.46
C ASN A 202 5.89 -20.11 11.09
N LEU A 203 4.78 -20.58 10.54
CA LEU A 203 4.12 -21.83 10.92
C LEU A 203 4.39 -22.90 9.86
N TYR A 204 4.74 -24.10 10.32
CA TYR A 204 5.19 -25.21 9.48
C TYR A 204 4.17 -26.35 9.49
N GLY A 205 3.89 -26.90 8.32
CA GLY A 205 2.97 -28.02 8.13
C GLY A 205 3.74 -29.27 7.68
N TYR A 206 3.49 -30.40 8.35
CA TYR A 206 4.18 -31.66 8.07
C TYR A 206 3.19 -32.71 7.58
N GLU A 207 2.96 -32.74 6.26
CA GLU A 207 2.19 -33.82 5.62
C GLU A 207 3.13 -34.87 5.01
N LYS A 208 2.91 -36.13 5.40
CA LYS A 208 3.43 -37.38 4.78
C LYS A 208 4.70 -37.25 3.92
N GLY A 209 5.80 -36.83 4.54
CA GLY A 209 7.14 -36.88 3.94
C GLY A 209 7.49 -35.77 2.95
N LYS A 210 6.81 -34.62 2.98
CA LYS A 210 7.27 -33.40 2.29
C LYS A 210 7.25 -32.20 3.23
N ASP A 211 8.43 -31.66 3.53
CA ASP A 211 8.58 -30.45 4.34
C ASP A 211 8.02 -29.23 3.58
N THR A 212 7.02 -28.56 4.15
CA THR A 212 6.60 -27.24 3.68
C THR A 212 6.31 -26.28 4.82
N ARG A 213 6.83 -25.06 4.71
CA ARG A 213 6.30 -23.91 5.46
C ARG A 213 4.84 -23.77 5.01
N TRP A 214 3.89 -23.70 5.96
CA TRP A 214 2.47 -23.51 5.63
C TRP A 214 2.17 -22.01 5.58
N MET A 215 2.58 -21.24 6.58
CA MET A 215 2.15 -19.85 6.75
C MET A 215 3.27 -18.96 7.26
N GLU A 216 3.32 -17.73 6.77
CA GLU A 216 4.23 -16.67 7.20
C GLU A 216 3.38 -15.45 7.57
N ARG A 217 3.66 -14.82 8.71
CA ARG A 217 3.00 -13.59 9.19
C ARG A 217 4.04 -12.55 9.54
N GLU A 218 3.82 -11.29 9.21
CA GLU A 218 4.65 -10.18 9.68
C GLU A 218 3.77 -9.13 10.35
N TYR A 219 4.32 -8.45 11.35
CA TYR A 219 3.62 -7.49 12.20
C TYR A 219 4.42 -6.18 12.26
N ASP A 220 3.80 -5.10 12.72
CA ASP A 220 4.48 -3.83 12.97
C ASP A 220 4.88 -3.64 14.44
N ARG A 221 5.57 -2.52 14.71
CA ARG A 221 6.04 -2.16 16.07
C ARG A 221 4.93 -1.89 17.08
N THR A 222 3.65 -1.94 16.70
CA THR A 222 2.48 -1.87 17.60
C THR A 222 1.83 -3.23 17.83
N GLY A 223 2.31 -4.29 17.16
CA GLY A 223 1.74 -5.64 17.20
C GLY A 223 0.64 -5.87 16.18
N LYS A 224 0.41 -4.94 15.25
CA LYS A 224 -0.62 -5.06 14.21
C LYS A 224 -0.11 -5.90 13.04
N LEU A 225 -0.91 -6.87 12.60
CA LEU A 225 -0.59 -7.73 11.46
C LEU A 225 -0.42 -6.88 10.20
N ARG A 226 0.76 -6.99 9.56
CA ARG A 226 1.10 -6.35 8.29
C ARG A 226 0.93 -7.26 7.10
N SER A 227 1.28 -8.53 7.19
CA SER A 227 1.19 -9.52 6.10
C SER A 227 0.84 -10.90 6.65
N GLU A 228 0.13 -11.73 5.87
CA GLU A 228 -0.08 -13.17 6.15
C GLU A 228 -0.11 -13.92 4.82
N ARG A 229 0.89 -14.78 4.56
CA ARG A 229 1.05 -15.57 3.33
C ARG A 229 0.85 -17.06 3.63
N LEU A 230 0.00 -17.73 2.85
CA LEU A 230 -0.10 -19.20 2.82
C LEU A 230 0.80 -19.77 1.70
N LEU A 231 1.33 -20.97 1.90
CA LEU A 231 2.45 -21.57 1.17
C LEU A 231 2.23 -23.06 0.85
N TYR A 232 1.07 -23.42 0.27
CA TYR A 232 0.75 -24.83 -0.05
C TYR A 232 1.54 -25.37 -1.26
N PRO A 233 2.05 -26.62 -1.22
CA PRO A 233 2.94 -27.18 -2.26
C PRO A 233 2.33 -27.45 -3.65
N GLN A 234 1.02 -27.28 -3.86
CA GLN A 234 0.37 -27.56 -5.16
C GLN A 234 -0.64 -26.50 -5.62
N ASN A 235 -0.93 -25.48 -4.81
CA ASN A 235 -1.79 -24.35 -5.16
C ASN A 235 -1.41 -23.17 -4.25
N GLU A 236 -0.55 -22.26 -4.72
CA GLU A 236 -0.18 -21.06 -3.96
C GLU A 236 -1.40 -20.13 -3.82
N SER A 237 -2.16 -20.31 -2.75
CA SER A 237 -3.21 -19.40 -2.29
C SER A 237 -2.57 -18.24 -1.54
N TYR A 238 -1.94 -17.33 -2.29
CA TYR A 238 -1.31 -16.16 -1.71
C TYR A 238 -2.37 -15.22 -1.13
N LYS A 239 -2.21 -14.87 0.15
CA LYS A 239 -2.95 -13.81 0.82
C LYS A 239 -1.98 -12.65 1.04
N LYS A 240 -2.46 -11.43 0.85
CA LYS A 240 -1.73 -10.22 1.19
C LYS A 240 -2.59 -9.39 2.14
N VAL A 241 -2.03 -9.12 3.31
CA VAL A 241 -2.55 -8.09 4.22
C VAL A 241 -1.75 -6.82 3.95
N TYR A 242 -2.37 -5.65 4.13
CA TYR A 242 -1.71 -4.36 4.06
C TYR A 242 -2.30 -3.45 5.15
N GLY A 243 -1.81 -3.59 6.39
CA GLY A 243 -2.16 -2.71 7.51
C GLY A 243 -3.66 -2.69 7.84
N ASP A 244 -4.36 -1.62 7.43
CA ASP A 244 -5.77 -1.37 7.73
C ASP A 244 -6.77 -2.02 6.75
N SER A 245 -6.30 -2.87 5.83
CA SER A 245 -7.15 -3.62 4.88
C SER A 245 -6.61 -5.02 4.54
N ILE A 246 -7.55 -5.92 4.23
CA ILE A 246 -7.44 -7.34 3.81
C ILE A 246 -8.52 -7.49 2.72
N THR A 247 -8.47 -8.27 1.64
CA THR A 247 -7.77 -9.51 1.30
C THR A 247 -7.27 -9.41 -0.14
N GLU A 248 -6.49 -10.41 -0.57
CA GLU A 248 -6.44 -10.89 -1.95
C GLU A 248 -6.57 -12.42 -1.89
N LEU A 249 -7.33 -13.03 -2.80
CA LEU A 249 -7.49 -14.48 -2.92
C LEU A 249 -7.08 -14.86 -4.35
N TYR A 250 -6.03 -15.68 -4.48
CA TYR A 250 -5.52 -16.10 -5.79
C TYR A 250 -5.62 -17.61 -5.96
N HIS A 251 -5.96 -18.04 -7.18
CA HIS A 251 -5.62 -19.37 -7.68
C HIS A 251 -4.48 -19.20 -8.69
N TYR A 252 -3.28 -19.65 -8.31
CA TYR A 252 -2.12 -19.58 -9.18
C TYR A 252 -2.15 -20.69 -10.23
N ASP A 253 -2.38 -20.34 -11.49
CA ASP A 253 -2.01 -21.18 -12.63
C ASP A 253 -0.76 -20.57 -13.31
N ASN A 254 0.37 -20.79 -12.63
CA ASN A 254 1.78 -20.70 -13.07
C ASN A 254 2.28 -19.53 -13.95
N THR A 255 1.57 -18.42 -14.15
CA THR A 255 2.17 -17.11 -14.55
C THR A 255 1.25 -15.89 -14.46
N TYR A 256 -0.07 -16.06 -14.27
CA TYR A 256 -1.02 -14.93 -14.34
C TYR A 256 -2.15 -15.05 -13.30
N TYR A 257 -2.51 -13.93 -12.65
CA TYR A 257 -3.67 -13.82 -11.75
C TYR A 257 -4.96 -14.26 -12.46
N SER A 258 -5.60 -15.31 -11.95
CA SER A 258 -6.91 -15.78 -12.40
C SER A 258 -7.72 -16.29 -11.20
N GLY A 259 -9.01 -15.97 -11.12
CA GLY A 259 -9.86 -16.36 -9.98
C GLY A 259 -10.74 -15.23 -9.44
N TYR A 260 -11.49 -15.51 -8.39
CA TYR A 260 -12.29 -14.51 -7.66
C TYR A 260 -11.38 -13.58 -6.85
N PHE A 261 -11.71 -12.29 -6.82
CA PHE A 261 -11.02 -11.26 -6.04
C PHE A 261 -12.01 -10.57 -5.12
N GLU A 262 -11.58 -10.29 -3.89
CA GLU A 262 -12.35 -9.55 -2.90
C GLU A 262 -11.44 -8.86 -1.89
N SER A 263 -11.66 -7.57 -1.68
CA SER A 263 -10.99 -6.71 -0.70
C SER A 263 -12.00 -6.08 0.25
N HIS A 264 -11.56 -5.66 1.44
CA HIS A 264 -12.38 -5.20 2.56
C HIS A 264 -11.82 -3.92 3.22
N TYR A 265 -12.74 -3.15 3.79
CA TYR A 265 -12.47 -2.07 4.73
C TYR A 265 -12.01 -2.60 6.09
N PHE A 266 -11.46 -1.70 6.93
CA PHE A 266 -10.96 -2.02 8.28
C PHE A 266 -12.00 -2.67 9.21
N ASP A 267 -13.28 -2.39 9.01
CA ASP A 267 -14.40 -2.99 9.75
C ASP A 267 -14.87 -4.34 9.20
N GLY A 268 -14.12 -4.93 8.26
CA GLY A 268 -14.40 -6.23 7.66
C GLY A 268 -15.51 -6.25 6.61
N LYS A 269 -16.05 -5.09 6.19
CA LYS A 269 -17.01 -5.00 5.09
C LYS A 269 -16.29 -4.99 3.74
N ILE A 270 -16.88 -5.63 2.73
CA ILE A 270 -16.33 -5.68 1.37
C ILE A 270 -16.18 -4.24 0.81
N ALA A 271 -15.03 -3.96 0.21
CA ALA A 271 -14.66 -2.71 -0.45
C ALA A 271 -14.68 -2.83 -1.97
N GLU A 272 -14.15 -3.93 -2.53
CA GLU A 272 -14.21 -4.24 -3.97
C GLU A 272 -14.21 -5.76 -4.18
N GLN A 273 -14.98 -6.27 -5.15
CA GLN A 273 -15.01 -7.66 -5.56
C GLN A 273 -15.19 -7.85 -7.07
N GLY A 274 -14.74 -8.99 -7.61
CA GLY A 274 -14.94 -9.37 -9.01
C GLY A 274 -14.13 -10.61 -9.39
N TYR A 275 -13.87 -10.81 -10.68
CA TYR A 275 -13.01 -11.90 -11.16
C TYR A 275 -11.83 -11.38 -11.99
N TYR A 276 -10.68 -12.04 -11.86
CA TYR A 276 -9.53 -11.91 -12.77
C TYR A 276 -9.43 -13.10 -13.70
N LYS A 277 -8.90 -12.85 -14.89
CA LYS A 277 -8.48 -13.87 -15.86
C LYS A 277 -7.26 -13.39 -16.60
N LYS A 278 -6.14 -14.11 -16.44
CA LYS A 278 -4.83 -13.77 -16.99
C LYS A 278 -4.38 -12.32 -16.74
N ASN A 279 -4.38 -11.89 -15.46
CA ASN A 279 -4.11 -10.53 -14.98
C ASN A 279 -5.18 -9.46 -15.28
N PHE A 280 -6.23 -9.75 -16.05
CA PHE A 280 -7.22 -8.76 -16.45
C PHE A 280 -8.55 -8.95 -15.73
N LYS A 281 -9.22 -7.85 -15.37
CA LYS A 281 -10.58 -7.89 -14.82
C LYS A 281 -11.51 -8.56 -15.84
N ASP A 282 -12.32 -9.52 -15.39
CA ASP A 282 -13.27 -10.30 -16.19
C ASP A 282 -14.61 -10.37 -15.47
N GLY A 283 -15.71 -10.39 -16.22
CA GLY A 283 -17.06 -10.46 -15.65
C GLY A 283 -17.47 -9.19 -14.89
N ILE A 284 -18.39 -9.34 -13.93
CA ILE A 284 -18.92 -8.21 -13.15
C ILE A 284 -17.99 -7.91 -11.98
N TRP A 285 -17.63 -6.65 -11.86
CA TRP A 285 -16.91 -6.06 -10.74
C TRP A 285 -17.81 -5.08 -9.99
N LYS A 286 -17.68 -5.06 -8.67
CA LYS A 286 -18.39 -4.14 -7.77
C LYS A 286 -17.41 -3.50 -6.81
N SER A 287 -17.60 -2.23 -6.47
CA SER A 287 -17.01 -1.64 -5.27
C SER A 287 -18.08 -0.98 -4.42
N PHE A 288 -17.79 -0.80 -3.14
CA PHE A 288 -18.73 -0.39 -2.11
C PHE A 288 -18.19 0.79 -1.30
N TYR A 289 -19.07 1.50 -0.61
CA TYR A 289 -18.73 2.45 0.44
C TYR A 289 -18.55 1.75 1.80
N LYS A 290 -17.99 2.45 2.80
CA LYS A 290 -17.82 1.92 4.17
C LYS A 290 -19.13 1.55 4.89
N ASP A 291 -20.27 2.04 4.42
CA ASP A 291 -21.59 1.64 4.90
C ASP A 291 -22.15 0.38 4.21
N GLY A 292 -21.41 -0.19 3.24
CA GLY A 292 -21.79 -1.36 2.46
C GLY A 292 -22.64 -1.07 1.22
N LYS A 293 -23.02 0.19 0.96
CA LYS A 293 -23.73 0.54 -0.28
C LYS A 293 -22.82 0.40 -1.50
N ILE A 294 -23.39 0.03 -2.64
CA ILE A 294 -22.66 -0.03 -3.91
C ILE A 294 -22.17 1.39 -4.25
N LYS A 295 -20.87 1.50 -4.56
CA LYS A 295 -20.19 2.69 -5.08
C LYS A 295 -19.99 2.59 -6.59
N PHE A 296 -19.76 1.38 -7.09
CA PHE A 296 -19.55 1.10 -8.50
C PHE A 296 -20.02 -0.32 -8.85
N ILE A 297 -20.56 -0.49 -10.04
CA ILE A 297 -20.70 -1.78 -10.71
C ILE A 297 -20.32 -1.63 -12.19
N GLY A 298 -19.48 -2.52 -12.70
CA GLY A 298 -19.09 -2.51 -14.10
C GLY A 298 -18.74 -3.90 -14.59
N LYS A 299 -19.07 -4.18 -15.85
CA LYS A 299 -18.61 -5.40 -16.53
C LYS A 299 -17.21 -5.17 -17.10
N PHE A 300 -16.40 -6.22 -17.16
CA PHE A 300 -15.09 -6.24 -17.82
C PHE A 300 -14.99 -7.51 -18.68
N VAL A 301 -14.20 -7.47 -19.76
CA VAL A 301 -14.05 -8.59 -20.71
C VAL A 301 -12.57 -8.85 -20.97
N SER A 302 -12.06 -9.94 -20.41
CA SER A 302 -10.62 -10.29 -20.37
C SER A 302 -9.95 -10.56 -21.73
N LYS A 303 -10.70 -10.68 -22.84
CA LYS A 303 -10.13 -11.08 -24.14
C LYS A 303 -9.20 -10.03 -24.77
N ASN A 304 -9.25 -8.77 -24.34
CA ASN A 304 -8.24 -7.77 -24.68
C ASN A 304 -8.22 -6.64 -23.62
N PRO A 305 -7.11 -6.38 -22.90
CA PRO A 305 -7.02 -5.32 -21.88
C PRO A 305 -7.30 -3.89 -22.37
N GLN A 306 -7.37 -3.69 -23.69
CA GLN A 306 -7.54 -2.38 -24.32
C GLN A 306 -8.98 -2.13 -24.79
N LEU A 307 -9.87 -3.14 -24.67
CA LEU A 307 -11.25 -3.08 -25.13
C LEU A 307 -12.22 -3.10 -23.93
N LYS A 308 -12.79 -1.94 -23.63
CA LYS A 308 -13.91 -1.82 -22.70
C LYS A 308 -15.21 -2.17 -23.44
N ASP A 309 -15.67 -3.41 -23.32
CA ASP A 309 -17.02 -3.84 -23.74
C ASP A 309 -17.94 -3.90 -22.53
N SER A 310 -18.54 -2.77 -22.15
CA SER A 310 -19.30 -2.70 -20.88
C SER A 310 -20.06 -1.40 -20.63
N ILE A 311 -21.06 -1.54 -19.76
CA ILE A 311 -21.65 -0.44 -18.99
C ILE A 311 -20.94 -0.40 -17.63
N HIS A 312 -20.50 0.79 -17.22
CA HIS A 312 -19.90 1.11 -15.92
C HIS A 312 -20.82 2.11 -15.22
N THR A 313 -21.35 1.76 -14.05
CA THR A 313 -22.26 2.60 -13.27
C THR A 313 -21.62 2.94 -11.93
N TYR A 314 -21.59 4.23 -11.62
CA TYR A 314 -21.08 4.82 -10.38
C TYR A 314 -22.26 5.37 -9.59
N TYR A 315 -22.20 5.29 -8.27
CA TYR A 315 -23.28 5.69 -7.36
C TYR A 315 -22.76 6.66 -6.31
N TYR A 316 -23.59 7.62 -5.92
CA TYR A 316 -23.37 8.49 -4.77
C TYR A 316 -23.52 7.70 -3.44
N PRO A 317 -23.01 8.22 -2.30
CA PRO A 317 -23.21 7.59 -0.98
C PRO A 317 -24.67 7.49 -0.51
N ASN A 318 -25.59 8.21 -1.15
CA ASN A 318 -27.04 8.08 -0.91
C ASN A 318 -27.67 6.90 -1.68
N GLY A 319 -26.93 6.23 -2.56
CA GLY A 319 -27.39 5.11 -3.40
C GLY A 319 -27.98 5.50 -4.75
N GLN A 320 -28.10 6.80 -5.05
CA GLN A 320 -28.49 7.28 -6.39
C GLN A 320 -27.33 7.14 -7.38
N ILE A 321 -27.63 6.96 -8.66
CA ILE A 321 -26.61 6.92 -9.71
C ILE A 321 -25.92 8.29 -9.78
N GLU A 322 -24.59 8.29 -9.81
CA GLU A 322 -23.75 9.47 -10.06
C GLU A 322 -23.42 9.59 -11.55
N LYS A 323 -23.02 8.47 -12.16
CA LYS A 323 -22.58 8.44 -13.56
C LYS A 323 -22.75 7.07 -14.19
N THR A 324 -23.06 7.03 -15.49
CA THR A 324 -23.03 5.84 -16.32
C THR A 324 -22.09 6.09 -17.51
N GLU A 325 -21.14 5.19 -17.74
CA GLU A 325 -20.28 5.15 -18.94
C GLU A 325 -20.66 3.91 -19.76
N ILE A 326 -21.10 4.10 -21.00
CA ILE A 326 -21.46 3.02 -21.92
C ILE A 326 -20.40 2.97 -23.02
N TYR A 327 -19.48 2.02 -22.93
CA TYR A 327 -18.42 1.84 -23.93
C TYR A 327 -18.91 0.99 -25.10
N LYS A 328 -18.75 1.49 -26.32
CA LYS A 328 -19.04 0.75 -27.57
C LYS A 328 -17.75 0.15 -28.15
N MET A 329 -17.83 -1.10 -28.59
CA MET A 329 -16.74 -1.83 -29.26
C MET A 329 -16.48 -1.31 -30.67
N VAL A 330 -15.21 -1.32 -31.09
CA VAL A 330 -14.78 -1.07 -32.47
C VAL A 330 -13.78 -2.15 -32.88
N GLU A 331 -14.19 -3.06 -33.77
CA GLU A 331 -13.29 -4.06 -34.34
C GLU A 331 -12.37 -3.42 -35.40
N SER A 332 -11.18 -2.99 -35.00
CA SER A 332 -10.17 -2.58 -35.98
C SER A 332 -9.42 -3.79 -36.52
N LYS A 333 -9.48 -4.04 -37.82
CA LYS A 333 -8.77 -5.15 -38.50
C LYS A 333 -7.23 -5.04 -38.43
N ASN A 334 -6.69 -3.86 -38.08
CA ASN A 334 -5.26 -3.56 -38.02
C ASN A 334 -4.85 -3.04 -36.62
N VAL A 335 -4.65 -3.96 -35.68
CA VAL A 335 -4.23 -3.64 -34.29
C VAL A 335 -2.70 -3.71 -34.15
N ARG A 336 -2.02 -2.56 -34.23
CA ARG A 336 -0.65 -2.40 -33.72
C ARG A 336 -0.38 -1.11 -32.94
N GLU A 337 -1.35 -0.20 -32.83
CA GLU A 337 -1.23 0.98 -31.98
C GLU A 337 -2.40 1.09 -31.00
N VAL A 338 -2.04 1.27 -29.73
CA VAL A 338 -2.92 1.15 -28.56
C VAL A 338 -3.31 2.54 -28.09
N PHE A 339 -4.40 3.09 -28.63
CA PHE A 339 -4.86 4.42 -28.23
C PHE A 339 -5.76 4.36 -26.99
N GLN A 340 -5.14 4.37 -25.81
CA GLN A 340 -5.79 4.16 -24.49
C GLN A 340 -6.90 5.16 -24.08
N ASN A 341 -7.17 6.21 -24.88
CA ASN A 341 -7.85 7.42 -24.39
C ASN A 341 -9.15 7.81 -25.10
N TYR A 342 -9.72 6.98 -25.98
CA TYR A 342 -10.99 7.33 -26.66
C TYR A 342 -12.22 6.91 -25.85
N ASN A 343 -12.96 7.91 -25.36
CA ASN A 343 -14.33 7.73 -24.85
C ASN A 343 -15.22 7.31 -26.03
N THR A 344 -15.65 6.05 -26.08
CA THR A 344 -16.66 5.58 -27.03
C THR A 344 -18.03 5.51 -26.37
N GLY A 345 -19.09 5.63 -27.18
CA GLY A 345 -20.48 5.51 -26.73
C GLY A 345 -20.96 6.63 -25.80
N SER A 346 -21.89 6.32 -24.91
CA SER A 346 -22.71 7.31 -24.23
C SER A 346 -22.31 7.48 -22.77
N TRP A 347 -22.11 8.73 -22.34
CA TRP A 347 -21.65 9.12 -21.01
C TRP A 347 -22.71 9.99 -20.37
N ILE A 348 -23.25 9.61 -19.22
CA ILE A 348 -24.35 10.30 -18.56
C ILE A 348 -23.97 10.55 -17.10
N THR A 349 -24.00 11.80 -16.64
CA THR A 349 -23.90 12.18 -15.22
C THR A 349 -25.28 12.58 -14.70
N TYR A 350 -25.50 12.44 -13.40
CA TYR A 350 -26.78 12.70 -12.75
C TYR A 350 -26.60 13.63 -11.54
N TYR A 351 -27.63 14.40 -11.22
CA TYR A 351 -27.75 15.08 -9.93
C TYR A 351 -28.08 14.07 -8.83
N GLN A 352 -27.82 14.42 -7.56
CA GLN A 352 -28.19 13.55 -6.42
C GLN A 352 -29.69 13.28 -6.29
N ASN A 353 -30.54 14.06 -6.98
CA ASN A 353 -31.98 13.85 -7.09
C ASN A 353 -32.39 12.86 -8.20
N GLY A 354 -31.43 12.27 -8.92
CA GLY A 354 -31.65 11.27 -9.98
C GLY A 354 -31.90 11.83 -11.38
N LYS A 355 -32.05 13.15 -11.56
CA LYS A 355 -32.17 13.77 -12.89
C LYS A 355 -30.82 13.81 -13.61
N ILE A 356 -30.83 13.73 -14.94
CA ILE A 356 -29.62 13.88 -15.76
C ILE A 356 -29.05 15.29 -15.54
N LYS A 357 -27.72 15.36 -15.38
CA LYS A 357 -26.95 16.60 -15.28
C LYS A 357 -26.27 16.91 -16.62
N GLU A 358 -25.50 15.96 -17.13
CA GLU A 358 -24.84 16.05 -18.44
C GLU A 358 -24.98 14.71 -19.18
N GLN A 359 -25.10 14.76 -20.50
CA GLN A 359 -25.09 13.59 -21.38
C GLN A 359 -24.22 13.88 -22.61
N THR A 360 -23.26 13.04 -22.90
CA THR A 360 -22.50 13.06 -24.17
C THR A 360 -22.69 11.75 -24.89
N ASP A 361 -23.19 11.78 -26.13
CA ASP A 361 -23.13 10.60 -27.00
C ASP A 361 -21.98 10.80 -28.00
N TYR A 362 -20.89 10.08 -27.78
CA TYR A 362 -19.81 9.94 -28.75
C TYR A 362 -20.28 8.91 -29.78
N GLY A 363 -20.47 9.37 -31.03
CA GLY A 363 -21.03 8.57 -32.11
C GLY A 363 -20.18 7.36 -32.50
N GLU A 364 -20.58 6.66 -33.56
CA GLU A 364 -19.75 5.58 -34.09
C GLU A 364 -18.41 6.14 -34.60
N ILE A 365 -17.31 5.52 -34.18
CA ILE A 365 -16.00 5.83 -34.73
C ILE A 365 -16.00 5.36 -36.18
N SER A 366 -16.06 6.32 -37.11
CA SER A 366 -15.86 6.02 -38.52
C SER A 366 -14.47 5.43 -38.76
N ASN A 367 -14.27 4.70 -39.87
CA ASN A 367 -12.96 4.13 -40.20
C ASN A 367 -11.84 5.18 -40.32
N ASP A 368 -12.20 6.47 -40.49
CA ASP A 368 -11.26 7.58 -40.39
C ASP A 368 -11.10 8.01 -38.92
N ARG A 369 -9.98 7.60 -38.33
CA ARG A 369 -9.66 7.71 -36.88
C ARG A 369 -9.58 9.16 -36.36
N ASN A 370 -9.65 10.14 -37.25
CA ASN A 370 -9.47 11.57 -36.98
C ASN A 370 -10.75 12.41 -37.14
N ASP A 371 -11.93 11.79 -37.24
CA ASP A 371 -13.21 12.51 -37.31
C ASP A 371 -14.30 11.94 -36.41
N VAL A 372 -14.20 12.22 -35.10
CA VAL A 372 -15.22 11.82 -34.11
C VAL A 372 -16.13 12.99 -33.81
N THR A 373 -17.40 12.89 -34.23
CA THR A 373 -18.46 13.83 -33.81
C THR A 373 -19.21 13.32 -32.58
N ALA A 374 -19.68 14.26 -31.75
CA ALA A 374 -20.47 13.95 -30.56
C ALA A 374 -21.46 15.08 -30.28
N LYS A 375 -22.61 14.71 -29.69
CA LYS A 375 -23.58 15.66 -29.14
C LYS A 375 -23.46 15.67 -27.63
N HIS A 376 -23.19 16.84 -27.05
CA HIS A 376 -23.13 17.05 -25.60
C HIS A 376 -24.34 17.89 -25.16
N LEU A 377 -25.00 17.45 -24.09
CA LEU A 377 -26.18 18.06 -23.52
C LEU A 377 -25.93 18.31 -22.03
N VAL A 378 -26.26 19.50 -21.57
CA VAL A 378 -26.22 19.89 -20.15
C VAL A 378 -27.62 20.30 -19.74
N TYR A 379 -28.05 19.94 -18.53
CA TYR A 379 -29.38 20.20 -18.00
C TYR A 379 -29.32 21.03 -16.72
N TYR A 380 -30.38 21.76 -16.43
CA TYR A 380 -30.62 22.35 -15.11
C TYR A 380 -31.07 21.27 -14.12
N GLU A 381 -30.93 21.51 -12.82
CA GLU A 381 -31.40 20.58 -11.79
C GLU A 381 -32.93 20.39 -11.80
N ASN A 382 -33.67 21.34 -12.37
CA ASN A 382 -35.10 21.17 -12.64
C ASN A 382 -35.41 20.13 -13.76
N GLY A 383 -34.42 19.73 -14.56
CA GLY A 383 -34.52 18.75 -15.65
C GLY A 383 -34.67 19.35 -17.06
N LYS A 384 -34.79 20.67 -17.19
CA LYS A 384 -34.82 21.36 -18.48
C LYS A 384 -33.42 21.44 -19.10
N LEU A 385 -33.36 21.43 -20.42
CA LEU A 385 -32.11 21.58 -21.16
C LEU A 385 -31.49 22.96 -20.86
N LYS A 386 -30.18 22.99 -20.62
CA LYS A 386 -29.38 24.19 -20.35
C LYS A 386 -28.48 24.55 -21.53
N VAL A 387 -27.79 23.55 -22.08
CA VAL A 387 -26.89 23.69 -23.23
C VAL A 387 -27.00 22.46 -24.14
N GLU A 388 -27.00 22.67 -25.45
CA GLU A 388 -26.77 21.67 -26.48
C GLU A 388 -25.53 22.07 -27.29
N GLU A 389 -24.54 21.18 -27.38
CA GLU A 389 -23.27 21.41 -28.05
C GLU A 389 -22.96 20.32 -29.08
N GLN A 390 -22.45 20.76 -30.23
CA GLN A 390 -21.87 19.89 -31.25
C GLN A 390 -20.34 19.90 -31.11
N LEU A 391 -19.76 18.72 -30.93
CA LEU A 391 -18.32 18.51 -30.78
C LEU A 391 -17.79 17.75 -31.99
N ARG A 392 -16.59 18.12 -32.46
CA ARG A 392 -15.78 17.34 -33.40
C ARG A 392 -14.37 17.26 -32.85
N ASN A 393 -13.86 16.04 -32.65
CA ASN A 393 -12.58 15.77 -31.99
C ASN A 393 -12.45 16.48 -30.63
N ARG A 394 -13.51 16.43 -29.81
CA ARG A 394 -13.62 17.07 -28.47
C ARG A 394 -13.56 18.61 -28.45
N SER A 395 -13.64 19.25 -29.61
CA SER A 395 -13.67 20.70 -29.74
C SER A 395 -15.02 21.16 -30.29
N LEU A 396 -15.54 22.30 -29.83
CA LEU A 396 -16.81 22.86 -30.34
C LEU A 396 -16.74 23.07 -31.85
N ASN A 397 -17.68 22.47 -32.58
CA ASN A 397 -17.69 22.45 -34.03
C ASN A 397 -19.10 22.16 -34.53
N GLY A 398 -19.77 23.19 -35.05
CA GLY A 398 -21.20 23.19 -35.33
C GLY A 398 -21.96 24.18 -34.45
N LEU A 399 -23.27 23.96 -34.31
CA LEU A 399 -24.18 24.85 -33.60
C LEU A 399 -24.20 24.51 -32.10
N CYS A 400 -23.90 25.51 -31.26
CA CYS A 400 -24.13 25.48 -29.81
C CYS A 400 -25.41 26.27 -29.51
N LYS A 401 -26.28 25.72 -28.66
CA LYS A 401 -27.48 26.39 -28.15
C LYS A 401 -27.43 26.45 -26.63
N SER A 402 -27.80 27.59 -26.04
CA SER A 402 -28.04 27.70 -24.61
C SER A 402 -29.48 28.12 -24.33
N TYR A 403 -29.98 27.79 -23.15
CA TYR A 403 -31.36 28.01 -22.73
C TYR A 403 -31.38 28.61 -21.34
N TYR A 404 -32.40 29.41 -21.05
CA TYR A 404 -32.76 29.87 -19.73
C TYR A 404 -33.35 28.73 -18.88
N GLU A 405 -33.41 28.91 -17.56
CA GLU A 405 -33.90 27.87 -16.65
C GLU A 405 -35.40 27.56 -16.82
N ASP A 406 -36.17 28.48 -17.40
CA ASP A 406 -37.56 28.25 -17.81
C ASP A 406 -37.69 27.44 -19.12
N GLY A 407 -36.60 27.22 -19.85
CA GLY A 407 -36.55 26.51 -21.13
C GLY A 407 -36.59 27.40 -22.38
N VAL A 408 -36.67 28.72 -22.24
CA VAL A 408 -36.58 29.65 -23.37
C VAL A 408 -35.16 29.64 -23.94
N LEU A 409 -35.04 29.64 -25.27
CA LEU A 409 -33.74 29.71 -25.95
C LEU A 409 -33.05 31.03 -25.61
N ALA A 410 -31.81 30.97 -25.10
CA ALA A 410 -31.03 32.14 -24.66
C ALA A 410 -29.98 32.55 -25.71
N SER A 411 -29.36 31.58 -26.40
CA SER A 411 -28.44 31.86 -27.50
C SER A 411 -28.30 30.71 -28.50
N GLU A 412 -27.92 31.06 -29.72
CA GLU A 412 -27.43 30.17 -30.76
C GLU A 412 -26.09 30.69 -31.28
N ILE A 413 -25.03 29.88 -31.22
CA ILE A 413 -23.67 30.29 -31.58
C ILE A 413 -23.01 29.21 -32.43
N ASN A 414 -22.56 29.55 -33.64
CA ASN A 414 -21.78 28.63 -34.45
C ASN A 414 -20.30 28.64 -34.05
N TYR A 415 -19.70 27.45 -33.98
CA TYR A 415 -18.30 27.21 -33.64
C TYR A 415 -17.59 26.40 -34.74
N LYS A 416 -16.28 26.61 -34.90
CA LYS A 416 -15.42 25.80 -35.79
C LYS A 416 -14.02 25.65 -35.17
N GLY A 417 -13.75 24.47 -34.60
CA GLY A 417 -12.48 24.17 -33.94
C GLY A 417 -12.29 24.95 -32.63
N GLY A 418 -13.33 25.00 -31.80
CA GLY A 418 -13.31 25.62 -30.48
C GLY A 418 -13.48 27.14 -30.47
N ARG A 419 -13.47 27.79 -31.64
CA ARG A 419 -13.62 29.24 -31.80
C ARG A 419 -14.96 29.57 -32.47
N ARG A 420 -15.62 30.65 -32.06
CA ARG A 420 -16.85 31.17 -32.68
C ARG A 420 -16.57 31.46 -34.16
N ASN A 421 -17.48 31.07 -35.04
CA ASN A 421 -17.33 31.21 -36.49
C ASN A 421 -18.71 31.09 -37.17
N GLY A 422 -19.12 32.14 -37.90
CA GLY A 422 -20.46 32.25 -38.51
C GLY A 422 -21.47 32.93 -37.59
N LYS A 423 -22.76 32.67 -37.85
CA LYS A 423 -23.89 33.36 -37.20
C LYS A 423 -23.94 33.11 -35.69
N MET A 424 -24.26 34.18 -34.96
CA MET A 424 -24.51 34.19 -33.52
C MET A 424 -25.78 35.01 -33.25
N THR A 425 -26.75 34.40 -32.57
CA THR A 425 -28.01 35.02 -32.12
C THR A 425 -28.10 34.91 -30.60
N GLY A 426 -28.50 35.98 -29.93
CA GLY A 426 -28.87 35.97 -28.52
C GLY A 426 -30.32 36.41 -28.37
N TYR A 427 -30.98 35.94 -27.32
CA TYR A 427 -32.39 36.20 -27.04
C TYR A 427 -32.54 36.77 -25.62
N PHE A 428 -33.71 37.34 -25.34
CA PHE A 428 -34.18 37.66 -24.00
C PHE A 428 -35.06 36.51 -23.47
N GLU A 429 -35.33 36.50 -22.17
CA GLU A 429 -36.19 35.50 -21.49
C GLU A 429 -37.63 35.47 -22.04
N ASN A 430 -38.10 36.57 -22.64
CA ASN A 430 -39.41 36.60 -23.31
C ASN A 430 -39.38 36.03 -24.75
N GLY A 431 -38.25 35.45 -25.18
CA GLY A 431 -38.04 34.87 -26.50
C GLY A 431 -37.72 35.88 -27.62
N ASN A 432 -37.77 37.19 -27.35
CA ASN A 432 -37.39 38.21 -28.32
C ASN A 432 -35.88 38.15 -28.61
N ILE A 433 -35.47 38.46 -29.84
CA ILE A 433 -34.04 38.59 -30.17
C ILE A 433 -33.44 39.73 -29.32
N LYS A 434 -32.30 39.47 -28.70
CA LYS A 434 -31.47 40.42 -27.95
C LYS A 434 -30.35 40.97 -28.83
N PHE A 435 -29.69 40.10 -29.59
CA PHE A 435 -28.73 40.47 -30.63
C PHE A 435 -28.63 39.43 -31.74
N SER A 436 -28.15 39.83 -32.91
CA SER A 436 -27.77 38.93 -34.01
C SER A 436 -26.58 39.50 -34.77
N GLY A 437 -25.64 38.67 -35.18
CA GLY A 437 -24.50 39.06 -36.01
C GLY A 437 -23.66 37.87 -36.44
N GLU A 438 -22.51 38.13 -37.07
CA GLU A 438 -21.57 37.09 -37.48
C GLU A 438 -20.19 37.27 -36.86
N ASN A 439 -19.48 36.16 -36.63
CA ASN A 439 -18.09 36.14 -36.21
C ASN A 439 -17.22 35.55 -37.32
N LYS A 440 -16.08 36.18 -37.60
CA LYS A 440 -14.99 35.56 -38.37
C LYS A 440 -14.36 34.44 -37.54
N ARG A 441 -13.54 33.60 -38.20
CA ARG A 441 -12.62 32.70 -37.49
C ARG A 441 -11.82 33.52 -36.48
N ASP A 442 -11.64 32.97 -35.28
CA ASP A 442 -10.90 33.58 -34.15
C ASP A 442 -11.69 34.54 -33.24
N ASN A 443 -13.01 34.35 -33.14
CA ASN A 443 -13.93 35.08 -32.24
C ASN A 443 -14.14 36.58 -32.55
N ASN A 444 -13.48 37.11 -33.58
CA ASN A 444 -13.62 38.50 -33.98
C ASN A 444 -15.00 38.76 -34.62
N LYS A 445 -15.71 39.76 -34.11
CA LYS A 445 -16.98 40.23 -34.71
C LYS A 445 -16.74 40.71 -36.14
N PHE A 446 -17.64 40.38 -37.05
CA PHE A 446 -17.55 40.74 -38.46
C PHE A 446 -18.92 41.08 -39.04
N GLY A 447 -18.93 41.88 -40.11
CA GLY A 447 -20.14 42.30 -40.80
C GLY A 447 -21.02 43.14 -39.88
N GLU A 448 -22.33 42.97 -40.01
CA GLU A 448 -23.32 43.75 -39.27
C GLU A 448 -23.80 43.01 -38.02
N TRP A 449 -23.73 43.68 -36.88
CA TRP A 449 -24.29 43.25 -35.61
C TRP A 449 -25.48 44.13 -35.26
N GLN A 450 -26.62 43.52 -34.95
CA GLN A 450 -27.83 44.21 -34.51
C GLN A 450 -28.15 43.83 -33.07
N TYR A 451 -28.56 44.80 -32.27
CA TYR A 451 -28.99 44.65 -30.88
C TYR A 451 -30.38 45.28 -30.76
N TYR A 452 -31.28 44.67 -29.99
CA TYR A 452 -32.71 45.00 -29.99
C TYR A 452 -33.22 45.31 -28.58
N TYR A 453 -34.34 46.04 -28.50
CA TYR A 453 -35.03 46.30 -27.24
C TYR A 453 -35.85 45.08 -26.79
N LYS A 454 -35.83 44.74 -25.49
CA LYS A 454 -36.65 43.66 -24.87
C LYS A 454 -38.14 43.84 -25.19
N SER A 455 -38.59 45.08 -25.33
CA SER A 455 -39.96 45.53 -25.64
C SER A 455 -40.28 45.75 -27.12
N SER A 456 -39.32 45.62 -28.06
CA SER A 456 -39.54 45.91 -29.49
C SER A 456 -38.66 45.03 -30.39
N PRO A 457 -39.01 43.74 -30.58
CA PRO A 457 -38.17 42.76 -31.28
C PRO A 457 -37.91 43.08 -32.75
N ASN A 458 -38.78 43.85 -33.40
CA ASN A 458 -38.70 44.13 -34.85
C ASN A 458 -37.86 45.37 -35.20
N LYS A 459 -37.27 46.05 -34.20
CA LYS A 459 -36.49 47.28 -34.39
C LYS A 459 -35.19 47.20 -33.58
N ALA A 460 -34.06 47.28 -34.28
CA ALA A 460 -32.76 47.34 -33.63
C ALA A 460 -32.65 48.64 -32.82
N ALA A 461 -32.16 48.56 -31.59
CA ALA A 461 -31.73 49.69 -30.76
C ALA A 461 -30.36 50.19 -31.22
N GLN A 462 -29.49 49.26 -31.62
CA GLN A 462 -28.15 49.53 -32.11
C GLN A 462 -27.83 48.62 -33.29
N LYS A 463 -27.10 49.15 -34.28
CA LYS A 463 -26.45 48.40 -35.33
C LYS A 463 -24.96 48.77 -35.36
N VAL A 464 -24.08 47.78 -35.46
CA VAL A 464 -22.63 47.96 -35.53
C VAL A 464 -22.10 47.22 -36.76
N THR A 465 -21.56 47.96 -37.73
CA THR A 465 -20.96 47.39 -38.95
C THR A 465 -19.44 47.41 -38.82
N TYR A 466 -18.84 46.23 -38.69
CA TYR A 466 -17.40 46.04 -38.57
C TYR A 466 -16.74 46.00 -39.96
N THR A 467 -15.70 46.81 -40.14
CA THR A 467 -14.95 46.99 -41.39
C THR A 467 -13.45 46.77 -41.15
N ASP A 468 -12.65 46.68 -42.21
CA ASP A 468 -11.19 46.57 -42.08
C ASP A 468 -10.51 47.87 -41.58
N LYS A 469 -11.27 48.96 -41.40
CA LYS A 469 -10.82 50.28 -40.91
C LYS A 469 -11.55 50.69 -39.62
N GLY A 470 -11.96 49.73 -38.80
CA GLY A 470 -12.73 49.95 -37.58
C GLY A 470 -14.23 49.70 -37.76
N LYS A 471 -15.08 50.36 -36.96
CA LYS A 471 -16.53 50.08 -36.91
C LYS A 471 -17.38 51.33 -37.12
N ILE A 472 -18.53 51.15 -37.77
CA ILE A 472 -19.62 52.13 -37.83
C ILE A 472 -20.66 51.73 -36.78
N VAL A 473 -21.12 52.66 -35.95
CA VAL A 473 -22.19 52.44 -34.96
C VAL A 473 -23.38 53.33 -35.33
N GLU A 474 -24.55 52.74 -35.45
CA GLU A 474 -25.84 53.40 -35.62
C GLU A 474 -26.70 53.10 -34.39
N LEU A 475 -27.24 54.13 -33.75
CA LEU A 475 -28.22 54.02 -32.67
C LEU A 475 -29.60 54.43 -33.19
N PHE A 476 -30.66 53.85 -32.64
CA PHE A 476 -32.04 54.10 -33.04
C PHE A 476 -32.93 54.30 -31.81
N TYR A 477 -33.99 55.09 -31.96
CA TYR A 477 -35.06 55.17 -30.97
C TYR A 477 -35.97 53.93 -31.03
N PRO A 478 -36.77 53.62 -29.98
CA PRO A 478 -37.76 52.53 -30.01
C PRO A 478 -38.78 52.65 -31.16
N ASN A 479 -39.03 53.87 -31.67
CA ASN A 479 -39.88 54.08 -32.84
C ASN A 479 -39.23 53.66 -34.17
N GLY A 480 -37.93 53.33 -34.18
CA GLY A 480 -37.16 52.87 -35.33
C GLY A 480 -36.42 53.97 -36.10
N ASN A 481 -36.63 55.24 -35.76
CA ASN A 481 -35.87 56.33 -36.35
C ASN A 481 -34.43 56.32 -35.83
N LYS A 482 -33.46 56.59 -36.70
CA LYS A 482 -32.06 56.77 -36.32
C LYS A 482 -31.95 57.88 -35.28
N MET A 483 -31.16 57.65 -34.24
CA MET A 483 -30.83 58.55 -33.13
C MET A 483 -29.42 59.12 -33.33
N ALA A 484 -28.45 58.25 -33.61
CA ALA A 484 -27.07 58.65 -33.86
C ALA A 484 -26.40 57.74 -34.90
N GLU A 485 -25.35 58.25 -35.55
CA GLU A 485 -24.45 57.51 -36.43
C GLU A 485 -23.03 58.04 -36.23
N MET A 486 -22.05 57.14 -36.08
CA MET A 486 -20.67 57.47 -35.71
C MET A 486 -19.69 56.39 -36.20
N THR A 487 -18.41 56.73 -36.29
CA THR A 487 -17.33 55.81 -36.74
C THR A 487 -16.17 55.78 -35.76
N GLN A 488 -15.66 54.59 -35.42
CA GLN A 488 -14.44 54.40 -34.61
C GLN A 488 -13.39 53.69 -35.48
N GLU A 489 -12.15 54.19 -35.55
CA GLU A 489 -11.11 53.64 -36.44
C GLU A 489 -10.41 52.37 -35.87
N ASP A 490 -10.25 52.30 -34.55
CA ASP A 490 -9.80 51.13 -33.80
C ASP A 490 -10.48 51.11 -32.41
N GLU A 491 -10.23 50.09 -31.59
CA GLU A 491 -10.90 49.94 -30.29
C GLU A 491 -10.57 51.04 -29.26
N ASN A 492 -9.42 51.71 -29.40
CA ASN A 492 -8.94 52.78 -28.50
C ASN A 492 -9.17 54.19 -29.07
N ALA A 493 -9.46 54.32 -30.37
CA ALA A 493 -9.74 55.60 -31.01
C ALA A 493 -11.06 56.22 -30.50
N LYS A 494 -11.13 57.55 -30.39
CA LYS A 494 -12.39 58.26 -30.13
C LYS A 494 -13.35 58.16 -31.32
N TYR A 495 -14.65 58.24 -31.07
CA TYR A 495 -15.65 58.25 -32.12
C TYR A 495 -15.59 59.55 -32.95
N ARG A 496 -15.75 59.42 -34.26
CA ARG A 496 -15.69 60.49 -35.27
C ARG A 496 -16.92 60.46 -36.18
N ASN A 497 -17.05 61.46 -37.05
CA ASN A 497 -18.11 61.59 -38.06
C ASN A 497 -19.54 61.56 -37.50
N ILE A 498 -19.72 62.09 -36.29
CA ILE A 498 -20.93 61.93 -35.50
C ILE A 498 -22.09 62.75 -36.08
N LYS A 499 -23.22 62.08 -36.30
CA LYS A 499 -24.49 62.66 -36.75
C LYS A 499 -25.55 62.28 -35.73
N VAL A 500 -26.31 63.27 -35.24
CA VAL A 500 -27.40 63.06 -34.29
C VAL A 500 -28.72 63.55 -34.86
N PHE A 501 -29.80 62.92 -34.43
CA PHE A 501 -31.15 63.06 -34.99
C PHE A 501 -32.18 63.08 -33.86
N ASN A 502 -33.28 63.80 -34.06
CA ASN A 502 -34.40 63.79 -33.12
C ASN A 502 -35.32 62.56 -33.33
N THR A 503 -36.33 62.39 -32.46
CA THR A 503 -37.30 61.29 -32.54
C THR A 503 -38.13 61.27 -33.83
N SER A 504 -38.19 62.36 -34.60
CA SER A 504 -38.83 62.42 -35.93
C SER A 504 -37.87 62.13 -37.09
N GLY A 505 -36.61 61.73 -36.82
CA GLY A 505 -35.59 61.43 -37.83
C GLY A 505 -34.94 62.66 -38.48
N LYS A 506 -35.22 63.88 -38.00
CA LYS A 506 -34.57 65.11 -38.50
C LYS A 506 -33.18 65.24 -37.86
N LYS A 507 -32.14 65.49 -38.66
CA LYS A 507 -30.80 65.79 -38.16
C LYS A 507 -30.82 67.09 -37.35
N ILE A 508 -30.21 67.07 -36.17
CA ILE A 508 -30.13 68.20 -35.24
C ILE A 508 -28.67 68.51 -34.87
N SER A 509 -28.43 69.59 -34.14
CA SER A 509 -27.10 69.89 -33.60
C SER A 509 -26.78 69.01 -32.38
N ILE A 510 -25.49 68.85 -32.06
CA ILE A 510 -25.03 68.11 -30.88
C ILE A 510 -25.57 68.75 -29.58
N ASN A 511 -25.55 70.09 -29.51
CA ASN A 511 -26.04 70.85 -28.35
C ASN A 511 -27.56 70.71 -28.17
N GLU A 512 -28.32 70.63 -29.27
CA GLU A 512 -29.77 70.38 -29.27
C GLU A 512 -30.10 68.93 -28.89
N PHE A 513 -29.27 67.96 -29.32
CA PHE A 513 -29.41 66.57 -28.88
C PHE A 513 -29.14 66.44 -27.36
N ALA A 514 -28.08 67.08 -26.86
CA ALA A 514 -27.72 67.07 -25.45
C ALA A 514 -28.77 67.76 -24.55
N SER A 515 -29.44 68.80 -25.04
CA SER A 515 -30.43 69.54 -24.24
C SER A 515 -31.78 68.82 -24.08
N VAL A 516 -32.12 67.95 -25.02
CA VAL A 516 -33.38 67.17 -25.05
C VAL A 516 -33.22 65.77 -24.45
N ASN A 517 -32.03 65.18 -24.50
CA ASN A 517 -31.75 63.82 -24.01
C ASN A 517 -31.02 63.82 -22.64
N LYS A 518 -31.35 64.77 -21.75
CA LYS A 518 -30.68 64.93 -20.44
C LYS A 518 -30.90 63.74 -19.49
N ASP A 519 -32.05 63.08 -19.61
CA ASP A 519 -32.42 61.92 -18.80
C ASP A 519 -32.10 60.59 -19.53
N PHE A 520 -31.32 60.64 -20.62
CA PHE A 520 -31.06 59.48 -21.48
C PHE A 520 -29.85 58.68 -20.97
N GLU A 521 -29.93 58.22 -19.72
CA GLU A 521 -29.06 57.18 -19.18
C GLU A 521 -29.39 55.84 -19.87
N VAL A 522 -28.71 55.56 -20.99
CA VAL A 522 -28.43 54.17 -21.36
C VAL A 522 -27.32 53.74 -20.40
N ASN A 523 -27.64 52.86 -19.45
CA ASN A 523 -26.77 52.44 -18.35
C ASN A 523 -25.29 52.34 -18.79
N ASP A 524 -24.49 53.28 -18.28
CA ASP A 524 -23.06 53.47 -18.53
C ASP A 524 -22.65 53.90 -19.97
N CYS A 525 -23.43 54.81 -20.58
CA CYS A 525 -22.99 55.69 -21.67
C CYS A 525 -22.73 57.13 -21.20
N VAL A 526 -21.54 57.38 -20.63
CA VAL A 526 -21.12 58.75 -20.26
C VAL A 526 -20.73 59.54 -21.50
N MET A 527 -21.63 60.42 -21.98
CA MET A 527 -21.35 61.36 -23.06
C MET A 527 -20.67 62.63 -22.53
N LEU A 528 -19.35 62.75 -22.71
CA LEU A 528 -18.62 64.01 -22.50
C LEU A 528 -18.43 64.75 -23.82
N TYR A 529 -18.84 66.02 -23.84
CA TYR A 529 -18.80 66.88 -25.02
C TYR A 529 -17.58 67.81 -25.01
N SER A 530 -16.79 67.79 -26.09
CA SER A 530 -16.07 68.96 -26.59
C SER A 530 -16.34 69.14 -28.08
N GLU A 531 -16.12 70.33 -28.64
CA GLU A 531 -16.49 70.64 -30.04
C GLU A 531 -15.75 69.80 -31.11
N THR A 532 -14.70 69.08 -30.72
CA THR A 532 -13.89 68.23 -31.61
C THR A 532 -13.84 66.76 -31.20
N GLU A 533 -14.35 66.39 -30.02
CA GLU A 533 -14.27 65.03 -29.50
C GLU A 533 -15.52 64.63 -28.71
N PHE A 534 -16.10 63.48 -29.07
CA PHE A 534 -16.96 62.70 -28.20
C PHE A 534 -16.13 61.60 -27.55
N VAL A 535 -16.21 61.51 -26.22
CA VAL A 535 -16.02 60.24 -25.53
C VAL A 535 -17.40 59.63 -25.35
N ILE A 536 -17.55 58.40 -25.82
CA ILE A 536 -18.72 57.56 -25.57
C ILE A 536 -18.14 56.27 -25.03
N ASP A 537 -18.07 56.17 -23.71
CA ASP A 537 -18.02 54.86 -23.08
C ASP A 537 -19.32 54.16 -23.50
N VAL A 538 -19.23 52.93 -23.98
CA VAL A 538 -20.39 52.10 -24.36
C VAL A 538 -20.32 50.85 -23.52
N GLU A 539 -20.62 50.98 -22.24
CA GLU A 539 -21.19 49.83 -21.53
C GLU A 539 -22.62 49.62 -22.04
N ILE A 540 -22.97 48.34 -22.21
CA ILE A 540 -24.33 47.93 -22.51
C ILE A 540 -24.74 47.10 -21.31
N GLU A 541 -25.12 47.80 -20.23
CA GLU A 541 -25.73 47.11 -19.10
C GLU A 541 -27.07 46.51 -19.56
N PHE A 542 -27.28 45.25 -19.19
CA PHE A 542 -28.55 44.57 -19.40
C PHE A 542 -29.11 44.30 -18.02
N GLU A 543 -30.14 45.05 -17.62
CA GLU A 543 -30.76 44.91 -16.30
C GLU A 543 -31.03 43.45 -15.93
N ASP A 544 -30.42 43.01 -14.84
CA ASP A 544 -31.20 42.50 -13.72
C ASP A 544 -30.51 42.82 -12.39
N ALA A 545 -31.29 42.90 -11.31
CA ALA A 545 -30.89 43.64 -10.11
C ALA A 545 -29.71 43.05 -9.30
N ASN A 546 -28.85 43.97 -8.81
CA ASN A 546 -27.81 43.83 -7.78
C ASN A 546 -26.40 43.35 -8.19
N LYS A 547 -25.53 44.35 -8.36
CA LYS A 547 -24.04 44.38 -8.27
C LYS A 547 -23.24 44.09 -9.55
N THR A 548 -22.74 45.18 -10.13
CA THR A 548 -21.55 45.21 -11.01
C THR A 548 -20.45 46.05 -10.32
N PHE A 549 -19.17 45.71 -10.51
CA PHE A 549 -18.03 46.50 -10.04
C PHE A 549 -17.40 47.23 -11.23
N VAL A 550 -17.32 48.56 -11.17
CA VAL A 550 -16.78 49.40 -12.25
C VAL A 550 -15.35 49.84 -11.95
N PHE A 551 -14.44 49.70 -12.93
CA PHE A 551 -13.07 50.22 -12.89
C PHE A 551 -12.93 51.48 -13.77
N ASN A 552 -13.26 52.65 -13.21
CA ASN A 552 -13.11 53.91 -13.93
C ASN A 552 -11.71 54.51 -13.77
N LYS A 553 -11.01 54.74 -14.89
CA LYS A 553 -9.77 55.53 -14.93
C LYS A 553 -9.86 56.61 -16.01
N THR A 554 -10.30 57.79 -15.59
CA THR A 554 -10.31 59.01 -16.40
C THR A 554 -8.88 59.45 -16.72
N PHE A 555 -8.58 59.71 -17.99
CA PHE A 555 -7.46 60.58 -18.39
C PHE A 555 -8.03 61.97 -18.69
N LYS A 556 -7.36 63.00 -18.15
CA LYS A 556 -7.69 64.42 -18.38
C LYS A 556 -7.07 64.94 -19.67
#